data_AF-A0A832IDL8-F1
#
_entry.id   AF-A0A832IDL8-F1
#
_cell.length_a   1.000
_cell.length_b   1.000
_cell.length_c   1.000
_cell.angle_alpha   90.00
_cell.angle_beta   90.00
_cell.angle_gamma   90.00
#
_symmetry.space_group_name_H-M   'P 1'
#
loop_
_entity.id
_entity.type
_entity.pdbx_description
1 polymer ?
#
loop_
_entity_poly.entity_id
_entity_poly.type
_entity_poly.pdbx_seq_one_letter_code
_entity_poly.pdbx_strand_id
1 'polypeptide(L)'
;MKGRVGTQTRLHYLFSNLSGYNWVMRNTYKNILNFFNNNEAQFRLEVIKFFEEFSLKPTQKAFGVSKATLYRWRKRLNQSGGKLTSLIPLSKAPKRKRQMMVNPKIVDYIAFLREKHPCLGKRKIKPLLDKYCKKNSLNPISVSTIGKVIKRHNLFFKGGILRIKLRFNLSSKLFYEKLIEYLLFSNTKKVYESLGFKSPLDYLIEKGGMSKSL
;
A
#
# COMPACT_ATOMS: atom_id res chain seq x y z
N MET A 1 -37.99 24.09 26.83
CA MET A 1 -37.17 23.26 27.75
C MET A 1 -35.86 22.90 27.05
N LYS A 2 -34.72 23.43 27.50
CA LYS A 2 -33.40 23.01 27.01
C LYS A 2 -33.00 21.75 27.79
N GLY A 3 -32.91 20.60 27.11
CA GLY A 3 -32.44 19.36 27.72
C GLY A 3 -30.99 19.47 28.20
N ARG A 4 -30.61 18.68 29.21
CA ARG A 4 -29.23 18.60 29.69
C ARG A 4 -28.34 18.00 28.60
N VAL A 5 -27.18 18.60 28.36
CA VAL A 5 -26.20 18.09 27.38
C VAL A 5 -25.74 16.70 27.85
N GLY A 6 -25.97 15.67 27.02
CA GLY A 6 -25.64 14.28 27.33
C GLY A 6 -26.83 13.38 27.74
N THR A 7 -28.03 13.91 27.96
CA THR A 7 -29.20 13.02 28.17
C THR A 7 -29.68 12.44 26.85
N GLN A 8 -29.76 11.11 26.77
CA GLN A 8 -30.32 10.41 25.61
C GLN A 8 -31.76 10.88 25.37
N THR A 9 -32.06 11.31 24.13
CA THR A 9 -33.38 11.82 23.77
C THR A 9 -34.41 10.68 23.78
N ARG A 10 -35.65 10.98 24.21
CA ARG A 10 -36.76 9.98 24.21
C ARG A 10 -36.97 9.32 22.85
N LEU A 11 -36.75 10.06 21.77
CA LEU A 11 -36.82 9.55 20.39
C LEU A 11 -35.85 8.38 20.13
N HIS A 12 -34.64 8.41 20.70
CA HIS A 12 -33.66 7.35 20.52
C HIS A 12 -34.15 6.01 21.08
N TYR A 13 -34.77 6.04 22.26
CA TYR A 13 -35.31 4.83 22.90
C TYR A 13 -36.49 4.23 22.14
N LEU A 14 -37.34 5.06 21.54
CA LEU A 14 -38.52 4.58 20.80
C LEU A 14 -38.13 3.86 19.51
N PHE A 15 -37.06 4.30 18.84
CA PHE A 15 -36.70 3.77 17.53
C PHE A 15 -35.45 2.86 17.53
N SER A 16 -34.73 2.73 18.66
CA SER A 16 -33.51 1.91 18.76
C SER A 16 -33.70 0.43 18.42
N ASN A 17 -34.92 -0.08 18.62
CA ASN A 17 -35.29 -1.47 18.35
C ASN A 17 -35.66 -1.72 16.88
N LEU A 18 -35.83 -0.67 16.05
CA LEU A 18 -36.03 -0.86 14.62
C LEU A 18 -34.70 -1.23 13.94
N SER A 19 -34.74 -2.31 13.17
CA SER A 19 -33.62 -2.75 12.35
C SER A 19 -33.15 -1.62 11.44
N GLY A 20 -31.85 -1.32 11.45
CA GLY A 20 -31.23 -0.26 10.66
C GLY A 20 -31.22 1.14 11.29
N TYR A 21 -32.03 1.41 12.32
CA TYR A 21 -32.03 2.73 13.00
C TYR A 21 -30.65 3.12 13.53
N ASN A 22 -30.00 2.20 14.24
CA ASN A 22 -28.65 2.42 14.79
C ASN A 22 -27.62 2.72 13.68
N TRP A 23 -27.75 2.09 12.51
CA TRP A 23 -26.88 2.36 11.37
C TRP A 23 -27.13 3.75 10.79
N VAL A 24 -28.40 4.14 10.60
CA VAL A 24 -28.79 5.47 10.12
C VAL A 24 -28.27 6.54 11.08
N MET A 25 -28.53 6.39 12.38
CA MET A 25 -28.09 7.33 13.40
C MET A 25 -26.55 7.43 13.45
N ARG A 26 -25.83 6.30 13.45
CA ARG A 26 -24.37 6.32 13.40
C ARG A 26 -23.86 7.08 12.17
N ASN A 27 -24.50 6.87 11.01
CA ASN A 27 -24.08 7.51 9.76
C ASN A 27 -24.41 9.01 9.73
N THR A 28 -25.58 9.44 10.25
CA THR A 28 -25.94 10.86 10.34
C THR A 28 -25.00 11.61 11.29
N TYR A 29 -24.74 11.08 12.49
CA TYR A 29 -23.77 11.67 13.41
C TYR A 29 -22.37 11.73 12.80
N LYS A 30 -21.91 10.65 12.15
CA LYS A 30 -20.61 10.62 11.46
C LYS A 30 -20.54 11.69 10.36
N ASN A 31 -21.59 11.87 9.58
CA ASN A 31 -21.66 12.88 8.52
C ASN A 31 -21.61 14.31 9.08
N ILE A 32 -22.32 14.57 10.16
CA ILE A 32 -22.33 15.86 10.85
C ILE A 32 -20.94 16.17 11.42
N LEU A 33 -20.34 15.22 12.15
CA LEU A 33 -18.99 15.36 12.70
C LEU A 33 -17.94 15.54 11.61
N ASN A 34 -18.03 14.79 10.51
CA ASN A 34 -17.10 14.91 9.39
C ASN A 34 -17.16 16.31 8.73
N PHE A 35 -18.36 16.90 8.67
CA PHE A 35 -18.50 18.28 8.22
C PHE A 35 -17.87 19.27 9.22
N PHE A 36 -18.18 19.14 10.51
CA PHE A 36 -17.63 20.03 11.54
C PHE A 36 -16.10 19.95 11.64
N ASN A 37 -15.51 18.78 11.42
CA ASN A 37 -14.05 18.62 11.43
C ASN A 37 -13.36 19.21 10.19
N ASN A 38 -14.10 19.65 9.17
CA ASN A 38 -13.54 20.13 7.91
C ASN A 38 -13.74 21.64 7.72
N ASN A 39 -12.68 22.40 8.00
CA ASN A 39 -12.71 23.87 7.90
C ASN A 39 -13.04 24.37 6.48
N GLU A 40 -12.60 23.67 5.43
CA GLU A 40 -12.90 24.06 4.06
C GLU A 40 -14.39 23.89 3.74
N ALA A 41 -15.04 22.85 4.27
CA ALA A 41 -16.46 22.64 4.09
C ALA A 41 -17.30 23.70 4.84
N GLN A 42 -16.86 24.09 6.04
CA GLN A 42 -17.50 25.18 6.80
C GLN A 42 -17.39 26.52 6.08
N PHE A 43 -16.19 26.85 5.59
CA PHE A 43 -15.96 28.05 4.79
C PHE A 43 -16.85 28.08 3.54
N ARG A 44 -16.96 26.96 2.81
CA ARG A 44 -17.86 26.87 1.64
C ARG A 44 -19.32 27.14 2.01
N LEU A 45 -19.77 26.66 3.17
CA LEU A 45 -21.12 26.91 3.66
C LEU A 45 -21.33 28.39 4.01
N GLU A 46 -20.36 29.00 4.70
CA GLU A 46 -20.38 30.42 5.06
C GLU A 46 -20.49 31.31 3.82
N VAL A 47 -19.68 31.06 2.80
CA VAL A 47 -19.72 31.81 1.54
C VAL A 47 -21.08 31.64 0.83
N ILE A 48 -21.65 30.43 0.86
CA ILE A 48 -22.99 30.19 0.28
C ILE A 48 -24.05 30.99 1.04
N LYS A 49 -24.03 30.96 2.38
CA LYS A 49 -24.97 31.72 3.22
C LYS A 49 -24.85 33.23 2.96
N PHE A 50 -23.62 33.75 2.91
CA PHE A 50 -23.39 35.16 2.60
C PHE A 50 -23.90 35.52 1.19
N PHE A 51 -23.79 34.62 0.22
CA PHE A 51 -24.37 34.82 -1.12
C PHE A 51 -25.90 34.65 -1.18
N GLU A 52 -26.51 33.99 -0.22
CA GLU A 52 -27.97 33.95 -0.11
C GLU A 52 -28.53 35.22 0.53
N GLU A 53 -27.77 35.81 1.46
CA GLU A 53 -28.08 37.09 2.10
C GLU A 53 -27.77 38.29 1.20
N PHE A 54 -26.65 38.25 0.49
CA PHE A 54 -26.15 39.34 -0.37
C PHE A 54 -26.05 38.92 -1.83
N SER A 55 -25.76 39.86 -2.73
CA SER A 55 -25.54 39.56 -4.15
C SER A 55 -24.11 39.09 -4.45
N LEU A 56 -23.87 38.66 -5.69
CA LEU A 56 -22.59 38.12 -6.16
C LEU A 56 -21.39 39.05 -5.93
N LYS A 57 -21.53 40.34 -6.26
CA LYS A 57 -20.42 41.31 -6.24
C LYS A 57 -19.84 41.48 -4.81
N PRO A 58 -20.66 41.70 -3.76
CA PRO A 58 -20.21 41.66 -2.37
C PRO A 58 -19.48 40.37 -1.99
N THR A 59 -20.04 39.20 -2.34
CA THR A 59 -19.43 37.91 -1.98
C THR A 59 -18.03 37.75 -2.59
N GLN A 60 -17.88 38.15 -3.86
CA GLN A 60 -16.59 38.10 -4.54
C GLN A 60 -15.58 39.06 -3.90
N LYS A 61 -16.03 40.26 -3.51
CA LYS A 61 -15.18 41.26 -2.84
C LYS A 61 -14.75 40.82 -1.43
N ALA A 62 -15.65 40.20 -0.67
CA ALA A 62 -15.38 39.78 0.71
C ALA A 62 -14.50 38.51 0.81
N PHE A 63 -14.78 37.49 -0.02
CA PHE A 63 -14.13 36.17 0.10
C PHE A 63 -13.13 35.85 -1.01
N GLY A 64 -13.05 36.66 -2.07
CA GLY A 64 -12.15 36.42 -3.20
C GLY A 64 -12.50 35.17 -4.05
N VAL A 65 -13.68 34.58 -3.86
CA VAL A 65 -14.10 33.36 -4.57
C VAL A 65 -14.64 33.71 -5.96
N SER A 66 -14.24 32.98 -6.99
CA SER A 66 -14.76 33.19 -8.34
C SER A 66 -16.24 32.78 -8.44
N LYS A 67 -17.01 33.49 -9.30
CA LYS A 67 -18.41 33.15 -9.61
C LYS A 67 -18.58 31.66 -9.95
N ALA A 68 -17.71 31.12 -10.79
CA ALA A 68 -17.78 29.72 -11.20
C ALA A 68 -17.64 28.74 -10.02
N THR A 69 -16.73 29.02 -9.08
CA THR A 69 -16.51 28.18 -7.90
C THR A 69 -17.72 28.20 -6.97
N LEU A 70 -18.26 29.39 -6.67
CA LEU A 70 -19.45 29.57 -5.85
C LEU A 70 -20.66 28.81 -6.42
N TYR A 71 -20.93 28.98 -7.72
CA TYR A 71 -22.04 28.30 -8.39
C TYR A 71 -21.85 26.78 -8.43
N ARG A 72 -20.60 26.28 -8.55
CA ARG A 72 -20.31 24.84 -8.45
C ARG A 72 -20.61 24.28 -7.07
N TRP A 73 -20.27 25.01 -6.00
CA TRP A 73 -20.59 24.59 -4.63
C TRP A 73 -22.10 24.60 -4.36
N ARG A 74 -22.78 25.69 -4.74
CA ARG A 74 -24.26 25.80 -4.62
C ARG A 74 -24.97 24.70 -5.40
N LYS A 75 -24.57 24.46 -6.65
CA LYS A 75 -25.12 23.38 -7.49
C LYS A 75 -24.96 22.02 -6.81
N ARG A 76 -23.79 21.75 -6.21
CA ARG A 76 -23.52 20.50 -5.52
C ARG A 76 -24.41 20.33 -4.26
N LEU A 77 -24.59 21.40 -3.49
CA LEU A 77 -25.46 21.39 -2.32
C LEU A 77 -26.92 21.09 -2.71
N ASN A 78 -27.43 21.77 -3.73
CA ASN A 78 -28.79 21.57 -4.25
C ASN A 78 -28.99 20.14 -4.78
N GLN A 79 -28.04 19.64 -5.58
CA GLN A 79 -28.10 18.27 -6.13
C GLN A 79 -28.05 17.18 -5.04
N SER A 80 -27.47 17.48 -3.88
CA SER A 80 -27.41 16.56 -2.75
C SER A 80 -28.64 16.58 -1.83
N GLY A 81 -29.59 17.48 -2.08
CA GLY A 81 -30.75 17.72 -1.21
C GLY A 81 -30.38 18.44 0.10
N GLY A 82 -29.40 19.35 0.07
CA GLY A 82 -29.00 20.15 1.23
C GLY A 82 -28.02 19.45 2.21
N LYS A 83 -27.42 18.33 1.81
CA LYS A 83 -26.46 17.60 2.67
C LYS A 83 -25.16 18.39 2.81
N LEU A 84 -24.81 18.77 4.04
CA LEU A 84 -23.57 19.52 4.35
C LEU A 84 -22.30 18.76 3.94
N THR A 85 -22.33 17.42 3.98
CA THR A 85 -21.20 16.58 3.53
C THR A 85 -20.86 16.76 2.06
N SER A 86 -21.79 17.25 1.24
CA SER A 86 -21.54 17.53 -0.18
C SER A 86 -20.51 18.65 -0.39
N LEU A 87 -20.39 19.57 0.58
CA LEU A 87 -19.42 20.65 0.55
C LEU A 87 -18.01 20.22 0.93
N ILE A 88 -17.81 18.99 1.40
CA ILE A 88 -16.48 18.46 1.71
C ILE A 88 -15.67 18.32 0.41
N PRO A 89 -14.40 18.77 0.37
CA PRO A 89 -13.51 18.54 -0.78
C PRO A 89 -13.36 17.05 -1.07
N LEU A 90 -13.62 16.67 -2.32
CA LEU A 90 -13.32 15.32 -2.80
C LEU A 90 -11.82 15.16 -3.03
N SER A 91 -11.35 13.91 -3.05
CA SER A 91 -9.97 13.59 -3.39
C SER A 91 -9.60 14.16 -4.76
N LYS A 92 -8.49 14.92 -4.79
CA LYS A 92 -7.88 15.44 -6.03
C LYS A 92 -6.98 14.39 -6.71
N ALA A 93 -6.88 13.18 -6.15
CA ALA A 93 -6.03 12.14 -6.71
C ALA A 93 -6.59 11.64 -8.05
N PRO A 94 -5.72 11.36 -9.04
CA PRO A 94 -6.17 10.84 -10.33
C PRO A 94 -6.86 9.48 -10.15
N LYS A 95 -7.96 9.27 -10.88
CA LYS A 95 -8.74 8.02 -10.84
C LYS A 95 -7.91 6.81 -11.30
N ARG A 96 -7.04 7.00 -12.29
CA ARG A 96 -6.14 5.99 -12.81
C ARG A 96 -4.71 6.42 -12.54
N LYS A 97 -4.06 5.76 -11.59
CA LYS A 97 -2.62 5.93 -11.33
C LYS A 97 -1.83 5.04 -12.29
N ARG A 98 -0.72 5.54 -12.83
CA ARG A 98 0.20 4.74 -13.64
C ARG A 98 0.64 3.52 -12.85
N GLN A 99 0.53 2.34 -13.46
CA GLN A 99 1.07 1.11 -12.90
C GLN A 99 2.51 0.91 -13.36
N MET A 100 3.41 0.54 -12.44
CA MET A 100 4.76 0.08 -12.80
C MET A 100 4.64 -1.15 -13.71
N MET A 101 5.24 -1.12 -14.89
CA MET A 101 5.31 -2.26 -15.81
C MET A 101 6.70 -2.91 -15.68
N VAL A 102 6.73 -4.22 -15.49
CA VAL A 102 7.96 -5.03 -15.45
C VAL A 102 7.75 -6.19 -16.40
N ASN A 103 8.80 -6.59 -17.12
CA ASN A 103 8.71 -7.73 -18.04
C ASN A 103 8.26 -9.00 -17.27
N PRO A 104 7.25 -9.73 -17.76
CA PRO A 104 6.73 -10.92 -17.07
C PRO A 104 7.82 -11.97 -16.78
N LYS A 105 8.76 -12.19 -17.71
CA LYS A 105 9.87 -13.14 -17.51
C LYS A 105 10.72 -12.81 -16.27
N ILE A 106 10.89 -11.52 -15.97
CA ILE A 106 11.62 -11.06 -14.78
C ILE A 106 10.82 -11.33 -13.52
N VAL A 107 9.50 -11.13 -13.56
CA VAL A 107 8.60 -11.42 -12.43
C VAL A 107 8.60 -12.91 -12.13
N ASP A 108 8.49 -13.75 -13.16
CA ASP A 108 8.49 -15.21 -13.05
C ASP A 108 9.80 -15.72 -12.46
N TYR A 109 10.94 -15.19 -12.91
CA TYR A 109 12.24 -15.55 -12.36
C TYR A 109 12.40 -15.14 -10.89
N ILE A 110 11.88 -13.97 -10.49
CA ILE A 110 11.87 -13.54 -9.08
C ILE A 110 10.97 -14.45 -8.23
N ALA A 111 9.81 -14.86 -8.76
CA ALA A 111 8.91 -15.79 -8.10
C ALA A 111 9.59 -17.16 -7.89
N PHE A 112 10.19 -17.71 -8.94
CA PHE A 112 10.97 -18.95 -8.89
C PHE A 112 12.10 -18.90 -7.84
N LEU A 113 12.88 -17.82 -7.80
CA LEU A 113 13.94 -17.65 -6.81
C LEU A 113 13.41 -17.59 -5.37
N ARG A 114 12.25 -16.96 -5.16
CA ARG A 114 11.64 -16.81 -3.83
C ARG A 114 10.97 -18.10 -3.35
N GLU A 115 10.41 -18.88 -4.26
CA GLU A 115 9.85 -20.20 -3.95
C GLU A 115 10.95 -21.19 -3.53
N LYS A 116 12.04 -21.27 -4.31
CA LYS A 116 13.20 -22.11 -3.96
C LYS A 116 13.94 -21.61 -2.72
N HIS A 117 14.07 -20.29 -2.58
CA HIS A 117 14.82 -19.67 -1.48
C HIS A 117 14.01 -18.56 -0.79
N PRO A 118 13.07 -18.93 0.10
CA PRO A 118 12.18 -18.01 0.84
C PRO A 118 12.89 -16.81 1.50
N CYS A 119 14.07 -17.05 2.07
CA CYS A 119 14.84 -16.04 2.81
C CYS A 119 15.70 -15.13 1.92
N LEU A 120 15.66 -15.27 0.59
CA LEU A 120 16.50 -14.49 -0.30
C LEU A 120 16.00 -13.05 -0.40
N GLY A 121 16.79 -12.11 0.11
CA GLY A 121 16.49 -10.68 0.08
C GLY A 121 16.74 -10.05 -1.29
N LYS A 122 16.09 -8.89 -1.54
CA LYS A 122 16.18 -8.13 -2.81
C LYS A 122 17.61 -7.85 -3.28
N ARG A 123 18.55 -7.60 -2.35
CA ARG A 123 19.97 -7.32 -2.68
C ARG A 123 20.68 -8.55 -3.24
N LYS A 124 20.37 -9.74 -2.72
CA LYS A 124 20.95 -11.01 -3.18
C LYS A 124 20.28 -11.51 -4.47
N ILE A 125 19.01 -11.18 -4.68
CA ILE A 125 18.30 -11.47 -5.94
C ILE A 125 18.91 -10.71 -7.11
N LYS A 126 19.35 -9.46 -6.90
CA LYS A 126 19.82 -8.58 -7.97
C LYS A 126 20.97 -9.17 -8.82
N PRO A 127 22.11 -9.61 -8.25
CA PRO A 127 23.18 -10.23 -9.04
C PRO A 127 22.73 -11.47 -9.82
N LEU A 128 21.87 -12.30 -9.22
CA LEU A 128 21.33 -13.51 -9.87
C LEU A 128 20.39 -13.17 -11.03
N LEU A 129 19.56 -12.14 -10.84
CA LEU A 129 18.66 -11.63 -11.85
C LEU A 129 19.44 -10.96 -12.99
N ASP A 130 20.51 -10.24 -12.70
CA ASP A 130 21.33 -9.60 -13.73
C ASP A 130 22.03 -10.62 -14.62
N LYS A 131 22.56 -11.70 -14.03
CA LYS A 131 23.10 -12.85 -14.79
C LYS A 131 22.03 -13.44 -15.72
N TYR A 132 20.81 -13.63 -15.20
CA TYR A 132 19.67 -14.12 -15.99
C TYR A 132 19.25 -13.15 -17.11
N CYS A 133 19.17 -11.85 -16.82
CA CYS A 133 18.81 -10.83 -17.79
C CYS A 133 19.84 -10.74 -18.92
N LYS A 134 21.15 -10.80 -18.61
CA LYS A 134 22.21 -10.84 -19.62
C LYS A 134 22.07 -12.05 -20.55
N LYS A 135 21.77 -13.23 -20.01
CA LYS A 135 21.58 -14.46 -20.81
C LYS A 135 20.36 -14.40 -21.73
N ASN A 136 19.30 -13.71 -21.33
CA ASN A 136 18.04 -13.64 -22.06
C ASN A 136 17.84 -12.32 -22.83
N SER A 137 18.89 -11.49 -22.95
CA SER A 137 18.85 -10.16 -23.58
C SER A 137 17.72 -9.26 -23.03
N LEU A 138 17.52 -9.28 -21.71
CA LEU A 138 16.53 -8.48 -21.00
C LEU A 138 17.18 -7.28 -20.29
N ASN A 139 16.44 -6.17 -20.20
CA ASN A 139 16.89 -5.00 -19.44
C ASN A 139 16.88 -5.30 -17.93
N PRO A 140 18.02 -5.19 -17.23
CA PRO A 140 18.09 -5.44 -15.79
C PRO A 140 17.33 -4.37 -15.00
N ILE A 141 16.66 -4.78 -13.93
CA ILE A 141 15.88 -3.87 -13.07
C ILE A 141 16.66 -3.47 -11.81
N SER A 142 16.34 -2.31 -11.24
CA SER A 142 16.95 -1.83 -9.99
C SER A 142 16.50 -2.63 -8.77
N VAL A 143 17.30 -2.58 -7.69
CA VAL A 143 17.01 -3.26 -6.42
C VAL A 143 15.67 -2.79 -5.81
N SER A 144 15.34 -1.51 -5.97
CA SER A 144 14.06 -0.96 -5.50
C SER A 144 12.87 -1.52 -6.29
N THR A 145 13.01 -1.67 -7.61
CA THR A 145 11.99 -2.30 -8.47
C THR A 145 11.79 -3.77 -8.11
N ILE A 146 12.85 -4.53 -7.81
CA ILE A 146 12.76 -5.91 -7.29
C ILE A 146 11.92 -5.94 -6.01
N GLY A 147 12.18 -5.02 -5.08
CA GLY A 147 11.40 -4.90 -3.85
C GLY A 147 9.91 -4.59 -4.10
N LYS A 148 9.61 -3.73 -5.07
CA LYS A 148 8.23 -3.42 -5.49
C LYS A 148 7.54 -4.63 -6.13
N VAL A 149 8.25 -5.41 -6.95
CA VAL A 149 7.73 -6.66 -7.55
C VAL A 149 7.36 -7.65 -6.45
N ILE A 150 8.26 -7.91 -5.51
CA ILE A 150 8.01 -8.80 -4.35
C ILE A 150 6.76 -8.36 -3.60
N LYS A 151 6.65 -7.05 -3.29
CA LYS A 151 5.51 -6.51 -2.54
C LYS A 151 4.20 -6.64 -3.32
N ARG A 152 4.22 -6.35 -4.63
CA ARG A 152 3.02 -6.38 -5.49
C ARG A 152 2.48 -7.80 -5.67
N HIS A 153 3.36 -8.76 -5.90
CA HIS A 153 2.98 -10.15 -6.12
C HIS A 153 2.90 -10.97 -4.82
N ASN A 154 2.98 -10.30 -3.66
CA ASN A 154 2.92 -10.92 -2.34
C ASN A 154 3.88 -12.11 -2.17
N LEU A 155 5.11 -11.99 -2.69
CA LEU A 155 6.14 -13.05 -2.65
C LEU A 155 6.83 -13.12 -1.28
N PHE A 156 6.03 -13.20 -0.22
CA PHE A 156 6.46 -13.31 1.17
C PHE A 156 6.19 -14.73 1.67
N PHE A 157 7.25 -15.54 1.70
CA PHE A 157 7.18 -16.90 2.18
C PHE A 157 7.46 -16.93 3.68
N LYS A 158 6.45 -17.30 4.49
CA LYS A 158 6.59 -17.47 5.94
C LYS A 158 7.34 -18.77 6.24
N GLY A 159 8.68 -18.75 6.21
CA GLY A 159 9.45 -19.90 6.68
C GLY A 159 10.90 -19.89 6.22
N GLY A 160 11.81 -19.59 7.14
CA GLY A 160 13.16 -20.13 7.05
C GLY A 160 13.14 -21.64 7.30
N ILE A 161 14.20 -22.33 6.89
CA ILE A 161 14.41 -23.78 7.06
C ILE A 161 14.11 -24.24 8.50
N LEU A 162 14.36 -23.38 9.49
CA LEU A 162 14.06 -23.61 10.91
C LEU A 162 12.58 -23.86 11.22
N ARG A 163 11.65 -23.35 10.40
CA ARG A 163 10.19 -23.55 10.60
C ARG A 163 9.68 -24.83 9.94
N ILE A 164 10.43 -25.42 9.00
CA ILE A 164 10.14 -26.74 8.43
C ILE A 164 10.34 -27.82 9.50
N LYS A 165 11.34 -27.66 10.37
CA LYS A 165 11.63 -28.57 11.50
C LYS A 165 10.52 -28.57 12.57
N LEU A 166 9.83 -27.45 12.76
CA LEU A 166 8.81 -27.28 13.81
C LEU A 166 7.40 -27.76 13.43
N ARG A 167 7.14 -28.07 12.15
CA ARG A 167 5.76 -28.29 11.66
C ARG A 167 5.52 -29.65 11.00
N PHE A 168 6.56 -30.44 10.76
CA PHE A 168 6.43 -31.75 10.16
C PHE A 168 7.45 -32.69 10.81
N ASN A 169 7.00 -33.86 11.25
CA ASN A 169 7.85 -35.05 11.41
C ASN A 169 8.44 -35.40 10.03
N LEU A 170 9.37 -34.58 9.52
CA LEU A 170 10.04 -34.84 8.24
C LEU A 170 10.87 -36.11 8.43
N SER A 171 10.68 -37.11 7.55
CA SER A 171 11.61 -38.22 7.42
C SER A 171 13.03 -37.67 7.34
N SER A 172 13.95 -38.25 8.11
CA SER A 172 15.36 -37.84 8.17
C SER A 172 15.95 -37.59 6.78
N LYS A 173 15.60 -38.43 5.80
CA LYS A 173 15.99 -38.31 4.39
C LYS A 173 15.61 -36.97 3.75
N LEU A 174 14.35 -36.55 3.84
CA LEU A 174 13.88 -35.29 3.22
C LEU A 174 14.52 -34.06 3.86
N PHE A 175 14.88 -34.15 5.15
CA PHE A 175 15.62 -33.09 5.82
C PHE A 175 17.05 -32.98 5.29
N TYR A 176 17.78 -34.10 5.18
CA TYR A 176 19.14 -34.10 4.63
C TYR A 176 19.16 -33.64 3.17
N GLU A 177 18.21 -34.07 2.33
CA GLU A 177 18.10 -33.61 0.95
C GLU A 177 17.96 -32.08 0.87
N LYS A 178 17.04 -31.49 1.64
CA LYS A 178 16.88 -30.03 1.71
C LYS A 178 18.09 -29.31 2.29
N LEU A 179 18.79 -29.93 3.24
CA LEU A 179 20.01 -29.39 3.83
C LEU A 179 21.15 -29.37 2.80
N ILE A 180 21.34 -30.46 2.05
CA ILE A 180 22.32 -30.57 0.98
C ILE A 180 22.03 -29.53 -0.10
N GLU A 181 20.79 -29.41 -0.57
CA GLU A 181 20.40 -28.38 -1.54
C GLU A 181 20.71 -26.96 -1.05
N TYR A 182 20.43 -26.69 0.24
CA TYR A 182 20.73 -25.40 0.84
C TYR A 182 22.24 -25.13 0.91
N LEU A 183 23.05 -26.11 1.31
CA LEU A 183 24.50 -26.00 1.40
C LEU A 183 25.13 -25.80 0.02
N LEU A 184 24.72 -26.61 -0.97
CA LEU A 184 25.13 -26.48 -2.36
C LEU A 184 24.80 -25.08 -2.89
N PHE A 185 23.55 -24.63 -2.73
CA PHE A 185 23.18 -23.27 -3.13
C PHE A 185 24.01 -22.21 -2.40
N SER A 186 24.20 -22.35 -1.09
CA SER A 186 24.89 -21.38 -0.26
C SER A 186 26.36 -21.22 -0.61
N ASN A 187 27.03 -22.29 -1.07
CA ASN A 187 28.46 -22.26 -1.40
C ASN A 187 28.71 -21.92 -2.88
N THR A 188 27.84 -22.36 -3.80
CA THR A 188 28.10 -22.27 -5.24
C THR A 188 27.42 -21.08 -5.92
N LYS A 189 26.20 -20.71 -5.49
CA LYS A 189 25.34 -19.77 -6.24
C LYS A 189 24.93 -18.55 -5.42
N LYS A 190 24.72 -18.72 -4.12
CA LYS A 190 24.23 -17.66 -3.24
C LYS A 190 25.32 -16.62 -3.06
N VAL A 191 24.90 -15.38 -3.24
CA VAL A 191 25.79 -14.23 -3.20
C VAL A 191 25.81 -13.59 -1.82
N TYR A 192 27.00 -13.21 -1.35
CA TYR A 192 27.21 -12.52 -0.07
C TYR A 192 27.80 -11.13 -0.28
N GLU A 193 27.28 -10.16 0.47
CA GLU A 193 27.71 -8.78 0.39
C GLU A 193 29.14 -8.58 0.92
N SER A 194 29.48 -9.28 2.01
CA SER A 194 30.83 -9.29 2.58
C SER A 194 31.90 -9.81 1.60
N LEU A 195 31.50 -10.63 0.62
CA LEU A 195 32.38 -11.17 -0.42
C LEU A 195 32.30 -10.38 -1.74
N GLY A 196 31.79 -9.14 -1.72
CA GLY A 196 31.69 -8.30 -2.92
C GLY A 196 30.68 -8.82 -3.94
N PHE A 197 29.57 -9.38 -3.46
CA PHE A 197 28.54 -10.02 -4.29
C PHE A 197 29.02 -11.27 -5.06
N LYS A 198 29.93 -12.05 -4.46
CA LYS A 198 30.38 -13.37 -4.95
C LYS A 198 29.84 -14.51 -4.10
N SER A 199 29.84 -15.72 -4.65
CA SER A 199 29.64 -16.95 -3.86
C SER A 199 30.95 -17.29 -3.11
N PRO A 200 30.88 -18.06 -2.01
CA PRO A 200 32.09 -18.52 -1.32
C PRO A 200 33.06 -19.26 -2.25
N LEU A 201 32.55 -20.11 -3.14
CA LEU A 201 33.38 -20.82 -4.11
C LEU A 201 34.02 -19.87 -5.12
N ASP A 202 33.25 -18.95 -5.72
CA ASP A 202 33.76 -17.97 -6.68
C ASP A 202 34.85 -17.09 -6.04
N TYR A 203 34.64 -16.70 -4.78
CA TYR A 203 35.61 -15.92 -4.01
C TYR A 203 36.92 -16.68 -3.77
N LEU A 204 36.84 -17.96 -3.42
CA LEU A 204 38.02 -18.81 -3.20
C LEU A 204 38.82 -19.02 -4.49
N ILE A 205 38.12 -19.22 -5.62
CA ILE A 205 38.74 -19.35 -6.93
C ILE A 205 39.50 -18.06 -7.29
N GLU A 206 38.88 -16.90 -7.12
CA GLU A 206 39.51 -15.62 -7.45
C GLU A 206 40.69 -15.26 -6.55
N LYS A 207 40.64 -15.61 -5.27
CA LYS A 207 41.72 -15.35 -4.31
C LYS A 207 42.83 -16.42 -4.32
N GLY A 208 42.74 -17.40 -5.21
CA GLY A 208 43.75 -18.46 -5.35
C GLY A 208 43.80 -19.42 -4.16
N GLY A 209 42.75 -19.48 -3.34
CA GLY A 209 42.72 -20.32 -2.13
C GLY A 209 42.72 -21.82 -2.43
N MET A 210 42.38 -22.23 -3.66
CA MET A 210 42.37 -23.64 -4.09
C MET A 210 43.48 -24.00 -5.09
N SER A 211 44.35 -23.06 -5.46
CA SER A 211 45.39 -23.25 -6.49
C SER A 211 46.82 -23.05 -5.97
N LYS A 212 47.03 -23.01 -4.65
CA LYS A 212 48.36 -22.87 -4.01
C LYS A 212 48.95 -24.19 -3.52
N SER A 213 48.53 -25.31 -4.08
CA SER A 213 49.09 -26.64 -3.80
C SER A 213 49.53 -27.31 -5.10
N LEU A 214 50.53 -26.72 -5.75
CA LEU A 214 51.41 -27.37 -6.74
C LEU A 214 52.80 -26.78 -6.57
#